data_AF-A0A931UGR3-F1
#
_entry.id   AF-A0A931UGR3-F1
#
_cell.length_a   1.000
_cell.length_b   1.000
_cell.length_c   1.000
_cell.angle_alpha   90.00
_cell.angle_beta   90.00
_cell.angle_gamma   90.00
#
_symmetry.space_group_name_H-M   'P 1'
#
loop_
_entity.id
_entity.type
_entity.pdbx_description
1 polymer ?
#
loop_
_entity_poly.entity_id
_entity_poly.type
_entity_poly.pdbx_seq_one_letter_code
_entity_poly.pdbx_strand_id
1 'polypeptide(L)'
;MIKMLATQVGSLMNRNELSKAICVSVQAIDNYLYVLQKTFHAALVKPFHTNVRKELTKMPKLYFSDMGMRNYLVGDFRDFRIRNDRGAFLENLCFRQLSARFSNDDICFWRTQDKTELDFVVKGEHGFEVKSTPETFSLSTYSGFRERHPSIPVDVVSFDSFAQKAHYRVWGVFGI
;
A
#
# COMPACT_ATOMS: atom_id res chain seq x y z
N MET A 1 1.94 -17.99 -9.00
CA MET A 1 2.43 -16.62 -8.73
C MET A 1 1.32 -15.70 -8.20
N ILE A 2 0.29 -15.37 -8.98
CA ILE A 2 -0.67 -14.30 -8.63
C ILE A 2 -1.40 -14.54 -7.30
N LYS A 3 -1.71 -15.81 -6.97
CA LYS A 3 -2.28 -16.20 -5.67
C LYS A 3 -1.36 -15.85 -4.49
N MET A 4 -0.05 -16.06 -4.64
CA MET A 4 0.95 -15.71 -3.62
C MET A 4 1.07 -14.19 -3.47
N LEU A 5 1.03 -13.44 -4.58
CA LEU A 5 0.98 -11.97 -4.55
C LEU A 5 -0.27 -11.46 -3.81
N ALA A 6 -1.43 -12.10 -4.00
CA ALA A 6 -2.67 -11.72 -3.31
C ALA A 6 -2.59 -11.89 -1.78
N THR A 7 -1.82 -12.87 -1.31
CA THR A 7 -1.57 -13.07 0.14
C THR A 7 -0.50 -12.13 0.72
N GLN A 8 0.29 -11.47 -0.13
CA GLN A 8 1.41 -10.60 0.26
C GLN A 8 1.18 -9.13 -0.11
N VAL A 9 -0.08 -8.73 -0.31
CA VAL A 9 -0.46 -7.35 -0.60
C VAL A 9 0.04 -6.41 0.49
N GLY A 10 0.53 -5.24 0.09
CA GLY A 10 1.11 -4.25 1.02
C GLY A 10 2.47 -4.65 1.60
N SER A 11 2.94 -5.88 1.37
CA SER A 11 4.28 -6.31 1.79
C SER A 11 5.34 -5.96 0.76
N LEU A 12 6.58 -5.78 1.22
CA LEU A 12 7.74 -5.60 0.33
C LEU A 12 7.93 -6.82 -0.57
N MET A 13 7.95 -6.60 -1.88
CA MET A 13 8.03 -7.69 -2.84
C MET A 13 9.46 -8.15 -3.08
N ASN A 14 9.77 -9.37 -2.63
CA ASN A 14 11.04 -10.03 -2.90
C ASN A 14 10.95 -10.93 -4.13
N ARG A 15 11.45 -10.41 -5.26
CA ARG A 15 11.49 -11.14 -6.53
C ARG A 15 12.30 -12.44 -6.45
N ASN A 16 13.38 -12.46 -5.65
CA ASN A 16 14.19 -13.67 -5.45
C ASN A 16 13.41 -14.72 -4.65
N GLU A 17 12.63 -14.30 -3.66
CA GLU A 17 11.75 -15.18 -2.90
C GLU A 17 10.63 -15.75 -3.78
N LEU A 18 9.97 -14.90 -4.57
CA LEU A 18 8.94 -15.31 -5.54
C LEU A 18 9.50 -16.31 -6.55
N SER A 19 10.67 -16.02 -7.13
CA SER A 19 11.38 -16.88 -8.08
C SER A 19 11.63 -18.29 -7.49
N LYS A 20 12.13 -18.35 -6.25
CA LYS A 20 12.37 -19.61 -5.54
C LYS A 20 11.07 -20.35 -5.21
N ALA A 21 10.04 -19.63 -4.75
CA ALA A 21 8.78 -20.22 -4.31
C ALA A 21 7.99 -20.91 -5.44
N ILE A 22 8.12 -20.41 -6.69
CA ILE A 22 7.39 -20.96 -7.84
C ILE A 22 8.30 -21.59 -8.91
N CYS A 23 9.60 -21.75 -8.61
CA CYS A 23 10.60 -22.37 -9.47
C CYS A 23 10.71 -21.76 -10.89
N VAL A 24 10.74 -20.43 -10.98
CA VAL A 24 10.96 -19.71 -12.25
C VAL A 24 12.09 -18.69 -12.12
N SER A 25 12.65 -18.20 -13.22
CA SER A 25 13.69 -17.18 -13.17
C SER A 25 13.16 -15.83 -12.66
N VAL A 26 14.04 -15.01 -12.07
CA VAL A 26 13.69 -13.63 -11.67
C VAL A 26 13.21 -12.81 -12.87
N GLN A 27 13.79 -13.01 -14.04
CA GLN A 27 13.34 -12.37 -15.28
C GLN A 27 11.89 -12.75 -15.64
N ALA A 28 11.49 -14.00 -15.40
CA ALA A 28 10.10 -14.42 -15.60
C ALA A 28 9.17 -13.71 -14.61
N ILE A 29 9.57 -13.54 -13.34
CA ILE A 29 8.81 -12.74 -12.36
C ILE A 29 8.64 -11.30 -12.86
N ASP A 30 9.71 -10.66 -13.34
CA ASP A 30 9.66 -9.30 -13.87
C ASP A 30 8.70 -9.20 -15.07
N ASN A 31 8.73 -10.18 -15.98
CA ASN A 31 7.82 -10.24 -17.12
C ASN A 31 6.35 -10.40 -16.66
N TYR A 32 6.08 -11.26 -15.67
CA TYR A 32 4.73 -11.43 -15.15
C TYR A 32 4.22 -10.16 -14.44
N LEU A 33 5.07 -9.48 -13.66
CA LEU A 33 4.73 -8.21 -13.02
C LEU A 33 4.49 -7.11 -14.07
N TYR A 34 5.27 -7.10 -15.15
CA TYR A 34 5.07 -6.18 -16.26
C TYR A 34 3.70 -6.39 -16.90
N VAL A 35 3.33 -7.64 -17.19
CA VAL A 35 2.01 -7.97 -17.76
C VAL A 35 0.89 -7.56 -16.80
N LEU A 36 1.00 -7.87 -15.50
CA LEU A 36 -0.02 -7.50 -14.49
C LEU A 36 -0.24 -5.98 -14.41
N GLN A 37 0.82 -5.19 -14.54
CA GLN A 37 0.72 -3.73 -14.58
C GLN A 37 0.08 -3.22 -15.87
N LYS A 38 0.52 -3.74 -17.04
CA LYS A 38 0.00 -3.31 -18.35
C LYS A 38 -1.43 -3.75 -18.62
N THR A 39 -1.90 -4.77 -17.92
CA THR A 39 -3.29 -5.25 -17.96
C THR A 39 -4.12 -4.71 -16.81
N PHE A 40 -3.60 -3.76 -16.03
CA PHE A 40 -4.27 -3.10 -14.91
C PHE A 40 -4.77 -4.05 -13.81
N HIS A 41 -4.20 -5.25 -13.67
CA HIS A 41 -4.57 -6.18 -12.59
C HIS A 41 -3.91 -5.81 -11.26
N ALA A 42 -2.71 -5.23 -11.30
CA ALA A 42 -1.96 -4.83 -10.12
C ALA A 42 -1.08 -3.61 -10.40
N ALA A 43 -0.71 -2.88 -9.35
CA ALA A 43 0.20 -1.75 -9.39
C ALA A 43 1.35 -1.96 -8.40
N LEU A 44 2.51 -1.41 -8.74
CA LEU A 44 3.68 -1.36 -7.85
C LEU A 44 3.78 0.03 -7.24
N VAL A 45 3.84 0.10 -5.92
CA VAL A 45 4.02 1.33 -5.16
C VAL A 45 5.47 1.38 -4.69
N LYS A 46 6.17 2.44 -5.07
CA LYS A 46 7.61 2.61 -4.80
C LYS A 46 7.85 3.30 -3.46
N PRO A 47 9.05 3.16 -2.87
CA PRO A 47 9.39 3.87 -1.66
C PRO A 47 9.60 5.37 -1.92
N PHE A 48 8.99 6.21 -1.11
CA PHE A 48 9.16 7.66 -1.12
C PHE A 48 10.60 8.01 -0.76
N HIS A 49 11.33 8.54 -1.74
CA HIS A 49 12.70 9.00 -1.58
C HIS A 49 12.92 10.32 -2.32
N THR A 50 13.64 11.23 -1.69
CA THR A 50 14.11 12.47 -2.34
C THR A 50 15.17 12.22 -3.41
N ASN A 51 15.82 11.04 -3.40
CA ASN A 51 16.80 10.65 -4.40
C ASN A 51 16.25 9.55 -5.31
N VAL A 52 15.92 9.93 -6.54
CA VAL A 52 15.38 9.06 -7.59
C VAL A 52 16.24 7.81 -7.83
N ARG A 53 17.58 7.89 -7.73
CA ARG A 53 18.44 6.70 -7.90
C ARG A 53 18.27 5.69 -6.76
N LYS A 54 18.05 6.16 -5.52
CA LYS A 54 17.78 5.29 -4.38
C LYS A 54 16.36 4.73 -4.41
N GLU A 55 15.42 5.43 -5.03
CA GLU A 55 14.05 4.95 -5.25
C GLU A 55 14.01 3.75 -6.20
N LEU A 56 14.70 3.83 -7.35
CA LEU A 56 14.70 2.79 -8.38
C LEU A 56 15.30 1.44 -7.93
N THR A 57 16.12 1.44 -6.87
CA THR A 57 16.85 0.25 -6.41
C THR A 57 16.15 -0.51 -5.31
N LYS A 58 15.10 0.06 -4.71
CA LYS A 58 14.42 -0.53 -3.56
C LYS A 58 13.19 -1.32 -3.95
N MET A 59 12.88 -2.31 -3.11
CA MET A 59 11.76 -3.22 -3.30
C MET A 59 10.43 -2.45 -3.23
N PRO A 60 9.55 -2.57 -4.23
CA PRO A 60 8.22 -1.98 -4.18
C PRO A 60 7.26 -2.83 -3.34
N LYS A 61 6.12 -2.25 -2.98
CA LYS A 61 4.91 -2.97 -2.55
C LYS A 61 4.01 -3.25 -3.76
N LEU A 62 3.20 -4.30 -3.70
CA LEU A 62 2.17 -4.57 -4.73
C LEU A 62 0.78 -4.47 -4.15
N TYR A 63 -0.10 -3.85 -4.93
CA TYR A 63 -1.52 -3.76 -4.66
C TYR A 63 -2.33 -4.19 -5.88
N PHE A 64 -3.49 -4.80 -5.63
CA PHE A 64 -4.41 -5.21 -6.66
C PHE A 64 -5.32 -4.06 -7.07
N SER A 65 -5.60 -3.96 -8.36
CA SER A 65 -6.57 -3.02 -8.90
C SER A 65 -8.01 -3.50 -8.76
N ASP A 66 -8.25 -4.76 -8.41
CA ASP A 66 -9.61 -5.26 -8.22
C ASP A 66 -9.67 -6.04 -6.90
N MET A 67 -10.54 -5.57 -5.99
CA MET A 67 -10.72 -6.19 -4.68
C MET A 67 -11.41 -7.55 -4.77
N GLY A 68 -12.30 -7.74 -5.76
CA GLY A 68 -12.96 -9.01 -6.04
C GLY A 68 -11.97 -10.07 -6.52
N MET A 69 -11.10 -9.72 -7.48
CA MET A 69 -10.01 -10.59 -7.93
C MET A 69 -9.06 -10.93 -6.79
N ARG A 70 -8.65 -9.93 -6.00
CA ARG A 70 -7.79 -10.15 -4.83
C ARG A 70 -8.45 -11.11 -3.83
N ASN A 71 -9.74 -10.90 -3.52
CA ASN A 71 -10.49 -11.76 -2.60
C ASN A 71 -10.69 -13.18 -3.14
N TYR A 72 -10.93 -13.32 -4.44
CA TYR A 72 -11.01 -14.61 -5.13
C TYR A 72 -9.69 -15.38 -4.99
N LEU A 73 -8.56 -14.72 -5.22
CA LEU A 73 -7.23 -15.33 -5.13
C LEU A 73 -6.87 -15.73 -3.69
N VAL A 74 -7.21 -14.89 -2.71
CA VAL A 74 -7.04 -15.22 -1.29
C VAL A 74 -8.01 -16.30 -0.83
N GLY A 75 -9.18 -16.43 -1.49
CA GLY A 75 -10.21 -17.39 -1.13
C GLY A 75 -11.04 -16.94 0.08
N ASP A 76 -11.18 -15.64 0.30
CA ASP A 76 -11.93 -15.10 1.44
C ASP A 76 -12.77 -13.91 0.99
N PHE A 77 -14.09 -14.07 1.07
CA PHE A 77 -15.12 -13.05 0.79
C PHE A 77 -15.93 -12.68 2.04
N ARG A 78 -15.51 -13.16 3.22
CA ARG A 78 -16.22 -12.87 4.47
C ARG A 78 -16.21 -11.38 4.77
N ASP A 79 -17.18 -10.96 5.59
CA ASP A 79 -17.29 -9.61 6.14
C ASP A 79 -15.97 -9.18 6.79
N PHE A 80 -15.56 -7.93 6.55
CA PHE A 80 -14.31 -7.35 7.04
C PHE A 80 -14.01 -7.68 8.51
N ARG A 81 -15.02 -7.64 9.39
CA ARG A 81 -14.85 -7.80 10.85
C ARG A 81 -14.33 -9.17 11.26
N ILE A 82 -14.57 -10.21 10.46
CA ILE A 82 -14.23 -11.60 10.77
C ILE A 82 -13.12 -12.18 9.89
N ARG A 83 -12.49 -11.34 9.05
CA ARG A 83 -11.37 -11.77 8.22
C ARG A 83 -10.09 -11.83 9.03
N ASN A 84 -9.15 -12.68 8.59
CA ASN A 84 -7.82 -12.77 9.19
C ASN A 84 -6.84 -11.75 8.59
N ASP A 85 -7.12 -11.26 7.38
CA ASP A 85 -6.25 -10.39 6.57
C ASP A 85 -6.70 -8.93 6.57
N ARG A 86 -7.37 -8.48 7.65
CA ARG A 86 -8.01 -7.16 7.76
C ARG A 86 -7.08 -6.00 7.41
N GLY A 87 -5.84 -6.03 7.90
CA GLY A 87 -4.83 -5.01 7.61
C GLY A 87 -4.55 -4.91 6.12
N ALA A 88 -4.06 -5.99 5.51
CA ALA A 88 -3.73 -6.04 4.08
C ALA A 88 -4.94 -5.76 3.17
N PHE A 89 -6.14 -6.20 3.57
CA PHE A 89 -7.37 -5.88 2.85
C PHE A 89 -7.65 -4.36 2.87
N LEU A 90 -7.56 -3.73 4.06
CA LEU A 90 -7.82 -2.31 4.22
C LEU A 90 -6.78 -1.45 3.52
N GLU A 91 -5.50 -1.84 3.59
CA GLU A 91 -4.40 -1.17 2.90
C GLU A 91 -4.61 -1.19 1.37
N ASN A 92 -5.01 -2.34 0.80
CA ASN A 92 -5.35 -2.42 -0.62
C ASN A 92 -6.60 -1.59 -0.97
N LEU A 93 -7.60 -1.57 -0.10
CA LEU A 93 -8.80 -0.76 -0.32
C LEU A 93 -8.44 0.74 -0.32
N CYS A 94 -7.53 1.16 0.56
CA CYS A 94 -6.98 2.51 0.60
C CYS A 94 -6.23 2.84 -0.67
N PHE A 95 -5.29 1.98 -1.09
CA PHE A 95 -4.60 2.12 -2.38
C PHE A 95 -5.57 2.30 -3.54
N ARG A 96 -6.64 1.50 -3.60
CA ARG A 96 -7.67 1.61 -4.65
C ARG A 96 -8.32 2.98 -4.68
N GLN A 97 -8.66 3.54 -3.54
CA GLN A 97 -9.26 4.88 -3.45
C GLN A 97 -8.30 6.00 -3.82
N LEU A 98 -7.01 5.85 -3.48
CA LEU A 98 -5.96 6.78 -3.90
C LEU A 98 -5.73 6.71 -5.42
N SER A 99 -5.61 5.50 -5.97
CA SER A 99 -5.38 5.27 -7.41
C SER A 99 -6.54 5.75 -8.30
N ALA A 100 -7.73 5.95 -7.72
CA ALA A 100 -8.88 6.52 -8.42
C ALA A 100 -8.80 8.06 -8.55
N ARG A 101 -7.91 8.72 -7.80
CA ARG A 101 -7.80 10.19 -7.71
C ARG A 101 -6.43 10.71 -8.14
N PHE A 102 -5.39 9.90 -7.96
CA PHE A 102 -4.00 10.27 -8.20
C PHE A 102 -3.37 9.29 -9.18
N SER A 103 -2.30 9.73 -9.85
CA SER A 103 -1.47 8.81 -10.62
C SER A 103 -0.84 7.78 -9.67
N ASN A 104 -0.66 6.55 -10.12
CA ASN A 104 0.06 5.55 -9.33
C ASN A 104 1.51 5.98 -9.02
N ASP A 105 2.11 6.82 -9.87
CA ASP A 105 3.45 7.37 -9.64
C ASP A 105 3.48 8.43 -8.53
N ASP A 106 2.33 9.02 -8.18
CA ASP A 106 2.20 9.96 -7.06
C ASP A 106 1.95 9.25 -5.73
N ILE A 107 1.77 7.93 -5.75
CA ILE A 107 1.48 7.12 -4.56
C ILE A 107 2.73 6.32 -4.23
N CYS A 108 3.37 6.70 -3.12
CA CYS A 108 4.56 6.03 -2.60
C CYS A 108 4.29 5.47 -1.19
N PHE A 109 5.19 4.67 -0.64
CA PHE A 109 5.21 4.32 0.79
C PHE A 109 6.53 4.79 1.40
N TRP A 110 6.61 5.07 2.70
CA TRP A 110 7.90 5.42 3.30
C TRP A 110 8.35 4.36 4.28
N ARG A 111 9.65 4.05 4.31
CA ARG A 111 10.21 3.04 5.21
C ARG A 111 11.64 3.35 5.62
N THR A 112 11.98 3.09 6.87
CA THR A 112 13.33 3.18 7.42
C THR A 112 14.06 1.83 7.48
N GLN A 113 15.35 1.86 7.84
CA GLN A 113 16.14 0.64 8.03
C GLN A 113 15.70 -0.18 9.25
N ASP A 114 15.25 0.50 10.31
CA ASP A 114 14.63 -0.05 11.52
C ASP A 114 13.19 -0.58 11.28
N LYS A 115 12.75 -0.63 10.02
CA LYS A 115 11.46 -1.19 9.58
C LYS A 115 10.22 -0.40 9.99
N THR A 116 10.38 0.80 10.56
CA THR A 116 9.27 1.75 10.67
C THR A 116 8.78 2.09 9.27
N GLU A 117 7.48 1.99 9.05
CA GLU A 117 6.84 2.14 7.75
C GLU A 117 5.60 3.01 7.88
N LEU A 118 5.46 3.94 6.95
CA LEU A 118 4.26 4.73 6.69
C LEU A 118 3.64 4.22 5.38
N ASP A 119 2.41 3.75 5.43
CA ASP A 119 1.79 2.98 4.34
C ASP A 119 1.71 3.74 3.02
N PHE A 120 1.30 5.01 3.06
CA PHE A 120 1.22 5.86 1.87
C PHE A 120 1.76 7.27 2.09
N VAL A 121 2.43 7.80 1.07
CA VAL A 121 2.78 9.22 0.90
C VAL A 121 2.29 9.62 -0.49
N VAL A 122 1.37 10.57 -0.55
CA VAL A 122 0.69 10.99 -1.79
C VAL A 122 1.23 12.33 -2.23
N LYS A 123 1.68 12.43 -3.49
CA LYS A 123 2.31 13.61 -4.12
C LYS A 123 3.52 14.18 -3.38
N GLY A 124 4.01 13.50 -2.34
CA GLY A 124 4.98 14.08 -1.41
C GLY A 124 4.40 15.22 -0.56
N GLU A 125 3.07 15.28 -0.43
CA GLU A 125 2.36 16.35 0.27
C GLU A 125 1.61 15.83 1.50
N HIS A 126 1.13 14.58 1.49
CA HIS A 126 0.35 14.01 2.59
C HIS A 126 0.71 12.56 2.88
N GLY A 127 0.86 12.22 4.16
CA GLY A 127 1.15 10.87 4.65
C GLY A 127 -0.08 10.19 5.26
N PHE A 128 -0.27 8.91 4.98
CA PHE A 128 -1.35 8.10 5.53
C PHE A 128 -0.83 6.80 6.12
N GLU A 129 -1.22 6.52 7.35
CA GLU A 129 -1.08 5.21 7.98
C GLU A 129 -2.42 4.48 7.98
N VAL A 130 -2.46 3.22 7.57
CA VAL A 130 -3.67 2.42 7.54
C VAL A 130 -3.72 1.44 8.72
N LYS A 131 -4.73 1.60 9.59
CA LYS A 131 -4.95 0.71 10.74
C LYS A 131 -6.37 0.18 10.77
N SER A 132 -6.51 -1.14 10.93
CA SER A 132 -7.80 -1.75 11.25
C SER A 132 -8.34 -1.35 12.63
N THR A 133 -7.44 -0.91 13.52
CA THR A 133 -7.71 -0.51 14.91
C THR A 133 -7.01 0.82 15.16
N PRO A 134 -7.68 1.97 14.89
CA PRO A 134 -7.05 3.29 14.90
C PRO A 134 -6.48 3.69 16.27
N GLU A 135 -6.97 3.10 17.37
CA GLU A 135 -6.48 3.33 18.74
C GLU A 135 -5.01 2.91 18.92
N THR A 136 -4.52 2.03 18.05
CA THR A 136 -3.11 1.60 18.05
C THR A 136 -2.18 2.59 17.35
N PHE A 137 -2.72 3.61 16.69
CA PHE A 137 -1.94 4.62 16.01
C PHE A 137 -1.24 5.54 17.01
N SER A 138 0.06 5.78 16.77
CA SER A 138 0.82 6.78 17.49
C SER A 138 1.65 7.60 16.53
N LEU A 139 1.47 8.92 16.57
CA LEU A 139 2.25 9.84 15.75
C LEU A 139 3.74 9.84 16.11
N SER A 140 4.10 9.43 17.35
CA SER A 140 5.50 9.35 17.78
C SER A 140 6.30 8.27 17.04
N THR A 141 5.63 7.22 16.55
CA THR A 141 6.22 6.17 15.71
C THR A 141 6.86 6.76 14.45
N TYR A 142 6.30 7.86 13.94
CA TYR A 142 6.73 8.52 12.69
C TYR A 142 7.63 9.72 12.92
N SER A 143 8.28 9.84 14.09
CA SER A 143 9.18 10.94 14.41
C SER A 143 10.28 11.12 13.35
N GLY A 144 10.93 10.03 12.94
CA GLY A 144 11.97 10.06 11.90
C GLY A 144 11.46 10.39 10.49
N PHE A 145 10.16 10.24 10.21
CA PHE A 145 9.55 10.75 8.97
C PHE A 145 9.34 12.25 9.08
N ARG A 146 8.73 12.71 10.18
CA ARG A 146 8.38 14.11 10.42
C ARG A 146 9.60 15.01 10.54
N GLU A 147 10.70 14.51 11.08
CA GLU A 147 11.97 15.25 11.13
C GLU A 147 12.54 15.50 9.71
N ARG A 148 12.44 14.49 8.83
CA ARG A 148 12.91 14.60 7.44
C ARG A 148 11.94 15.33 6.52
N HIS A 149 10.65 15.30 6.84
CA HIS A 149 9.56 15.84 6.03
C HIS A 149 8.58 16.65 6.90
N PRO A 150 9.02 17.77 7.50
CA PRO A 150 8.22 18.50 8.49
C PRO A 150 6.95 19.14 7.91
N SER A 151 6.92 19.37 6.59
CA SER A 151 5.77 19.93 5.87
C SER A 151 4.73 18.89 5.46
N ILE A 152 5.01 17.59 5.60
CA ILE A 152 4.08 16.51 5.21
C ILE A 152 3.31 16.06 6.46
N PRO A 153 2.03 16.43 6.62
CA PRO A 153 1.19 15.89 7.69
C PRO A 153 1.02 14.38 7.56
N VAL A 154 0.79 13.71 8.69
CA VAL A 154 0.54 12.27 8.76
C VAL A 154 -0.79 12.03 9.48
N ASP A 155 -1.72 11.39 8.80
CA ASP A 155 -3.03 11.01 9.33
C ASP A 155 -3.21 9.49 9.35
N VAL A 156 -4.10 9.02 10.22
CA VAL A 156 -4.51 7.61 10.26
C VAL A 156 -5.80 7.40 9.49
N VAL A 157 -5.86 6.30 8.74
CA VAL A 157 -7.03 5.83 8.02
C VAL A 157 -7.44 4.48 8.60
N SER A 158 -8.71 4.34 8.96
CA SER A 158 -9.27 3.11 9.51
C SER A 158 -10.55 2.67 8.81
N PHE A 159 -10.99 1.44 9.04
CA PHE A 159 -12.22 0.94 8.43
C PHE A 159 -13.44 1.78 8.85
N ASP A 160 -13.52 2.25 10.09
CA ASP A 160 -14.62 3.12 10.51
C ASP A 160 -14.59 4.47 9.79
N SER A 161 -13.40 5.01 9.50
CA SER A 161 -13.27 6.20 8.63
C SER A 161 -13.62 5.93 7.16
N PHE A 162 -13.50 4.68 6.70
CA PHE A 162 -13.95 4.25 5.37
C PHE A 162 -15.46 3.98 5.29
N ALA A 163 -16.05 3.46 6.37
CA ALA A 163 -17.46 3.06 6.46
C ALA A 163 -18.37 4.25 6.83
N GLN A 164 -17.88 5.19 7.65
CA GLN A 164 -18.60 6.43 7.96
C GLN A 164 -18.35 7.49 6.90
N LYS A 165 -19.31 7.64 6.00
CA LYS A 165 -19.57 8.92 5.31
C LYS A 165 -20.20 9.97 6.26
N ALA A 166 -20.07 9.83 7.58
CA ALA A 166 -20.77 10.66 8.55
C ALA A 166 -19.96 10.85 9.84
N HIS A 167 -19.53 12.10 10.08
CA HIS A 167 -19.17 12.70 11.38
C HIS A 167 -17.73 12.63 11.96
N TYR A 168 -16.72 12.20 11.21
CA TYR A 168 -15.34 12.65 11.43
C TYR A 168 -14.73 13.04 10.08
N ARG A 169 -14.29 14.31 9.95
CA ARG A 169 -13.77 14.98 8.73
C ARG A 169 -13.77 14.08 7.49
N VAL A 170 -14.97 13.89 6.93
CA VAL A 170 -15.17 13.23 5.65
C VAL A 170 -14.44 14.09 4.63
N TRP A 171 -13.35 13.56 4.03
CA TRP A 171 -12.80 13.69 2.67
C TRP A 171 -13.28 14.82 1.70
N GLY A 172 -13.84 15.91 2.18
CA GLY A 172 -14.43 17.02 1.43
C GLY A 172 -13.92 18.39 1.88
N VAL A 173 -12.85 18.43 2.68
CA VAL A 173 -12.15 19.67 3.11
C VAL A 173 -10.65 19.58 2.84
N PHE A 174 -10.21 18.70 1.94
CA PHE A 174 -8.92 18.87 1.28
C PHE A 174 -9.23 19.41 -0.11
N GLY A 175 -9.25 20.73 -0.24
CA GLY A 175 -9.27 21.42 -1.52
C GLY A 175 -7.93 21.26 -2.22
N ILE A 176 -7.66 20.06 -2.71
CA ILE A 176 -6.51 19.70 -3.54
C ILE A 176 -7.04 19.01 -4.80
#